data_AF-A0A924R786-F1
#
_entry.id   AF-A0A924R786-F1
#
_cell.length_a   1.000
_cell.length_b   1.000
_cell.length_c   1.000
_cell.angle_alpha   90.00
_cell.angle_beta   90.00
_cell.angle_gamma   90.00
#
_symmetry.space_group_name_H-M   'P 1'
#
loop_
_entity.id
_entity.type
_entity.pdbx_description
1 polymer ?
#
loop_
_entity_poly.entity_id
_entity_poly.type
_entity_poly.pdbx_seq_one_letter_code
_entity_poly.pdbx_strand_id
1 'polypeptide(L)' 'MPQHVIDKIFQPFFTTKPTGQGTGLGLSLAYDIVKAHGGEI' A
#
# COMPACT_ATOMS: atom_id res chain seq x y z
N MET A 1 9.48 1.71 -10.69
CA MET A 1 9.69 0.78 -9.55
C MET A 1 9.79 -0.64 -10.09
N PRO A 2 10.44 -1.59 -9.39
CA PRO A 2 10.42 -2.99 -9.80
C PRO A 2 8.99 -3.55 -9.86
N GLN A 3 8.71 -4.41 -10.82
CA GLN A 3 7.35 -4.94 -11.02
C GLN A 3 6.78 -5.61 -9.76
N HIS A 4 7.59 -6.45 -9.11
CA HIS A 4 7.21 -7.14 -7.88
C HIS A 4 6.85 -6.21 -6.71
N VAL A 5 7.28 -4.94 -6.75
CA VAL A 5 6.89 -3.95 -5.76
C VAL A 5 5.50 -3.43 -6.06
N ILE A 6 5.24 -3.06 -7.32
CA ILE A 6 3.93 -2.57 -7.80
C ILE A 6 2.83 -3.59 -7.48
N ASP A 7 3.10 -4.87 -7.69
CA ASP A 7 2.14 -5.94 -7.42
C ASP A 7 1.77 -6.08 -5.92
N LYS A 8 2.55 -5.46 -5.02
CA LYS A 8 2.42 -5.59 -3.56
C LYS A 8 2.18 -4.27 -2.84
N ILE A 9 2.25 -3.10 -3.50
CA ILE A 9 2.22 -1.80 -2.80
C ILE A 9 0.95 -1.53 -1.99
N PHE A 10 -0.16 -2.17 -2.35
CA PHE A 10 -1.43 -2.07 -1.63
C PHE A 10 -1.65 -3.18 -0.60
N GLN A 11 -0.72 -4.13 -0.47
CA GLN A 11 -0.80 -5.16 0.56
C GLN A 11 -0.56 -4.53 1.94
N PRO A 12 -1.38 -4.85 2.96
CA PRO A 12 -1.12 -4.40 4.32
C PRO A 12 0.28 -4.79 4.77
N PHE A 13 0.95 -3.86 5.47
CA PHE A 13 2.31 -4.00 6.00
C PHE A 13 3.45 -4.06 4.97
N PHE A 14 3.16 -3.92 3.67
CA PHE A 14 4.22 -3.84 2.67
C PHE A 14 4.98 -2.51 2.75
N THR A 15 6.31 -2.57 2.84
CA THR A 15 7.19 -1.40 2.83
C THR A 15 8.57 -1.76 2.31
N THR A 16 9.19 -0.84 1.56
CA THR A 16 10.62 -0.93 1.18
C THR A 16 11.51 -0.18 2.19
N LYS A 17 10.93 0.46 3.20
CA LYS A 17 11.69 1.18 4.24
C LYS A 17 12.28 0.20 5.27
N PRO A 18 13.41 0.55 5.90
CA PRO A 18 13.98 -0.24 6.99
C PRO A 18 13.00 -0.42 8.17
N THR A 19 13.23 -1.47 8.95
CA THR A 19 12.49 -1.74 10.19
C THR A 19 12.45 -0.50 11.09
N GLY A 20 11.27 -0.17 11.61
CA GLY A 20 11.05 0.99 12.47
C GLY A 20 10.79 2.33 11.75
N GLN A 21 10.90 2.39 10.41
CA GLN A 21 10.70 3.63 9.65
C GLN A 21 9.35 3.70 8.90
N GLY A 22 8.51 2.68 9.01
CA GLY A 22 7.20 2.66 8.38
C GLY A 22 6.40 1.42 8.72
N THR A 23 5.08 1.59 8.84
CA THR A 23 4.14 0.50 9.15
C THR A 23 3.68 -0.28 7.92
N GLY A 24 3.86 0.28 6.72
CA GLY A 24 3.35 -0.31 5.48
C GLY A 24 1.82 -0.30 5.36
N LEU A 25 1.12 0.55 6.13
CA LEU A 25 -0.35 0.61 6.14
C LEU A 25 -0.95 1.74 5.31
N GLY A 26 -0.15 2.74 4.93
CA GLY A 26 -0.68 3.95 4.29
C GLY A 26 -1.40 3.69 2.96
N LEU A 27 -0.74 2.96 2.05
CA LEU A 27 -1.29 2.64 0.73
C LEU A 27 -2.47 1.67 0.81
N SER A 28 -2.41 0.66 1.69
CA SER A 28 -3.53 -0.27 1.87
C SER A 28 -4.79 0.46 2.36
N LEU A 29 -4.63 1.37 3.35
CA LEU A 29 -5.75 2.17 3.86
C LEU A 29 -6.30 3.13 2.81
N ALA A 30 -5.44 3.80 2.04
CA ALA A 30 -5.88 4.69 0.96
C ALA A 30 -6.67 3.91 -0.10
N TYR A 31 -6.22 2.72 -0.47
CA TYR A 31 -6.91 1.83 -1.40
C TYR A 31 -8.30 1.43 -0.88
N ASP A 32 -8.38 1.00 0.39
CA ASP A 32 -9.65 0.63 1.03
C ASP A 32 -10.62 1.82 1.10
N ILE A 33 -10.13 3.02 1.42
CA ILE A 33 -10.94 4.25 1.44
C ILE A 33 -11.48 4.55 0.04
N VAL A 34 -10.64 4.59 -0.99
CA VAL A 34 -11.08 4.90 -2.36
C VAL A 34 -12.11 3.87 -2.83
N LYS A 35 -11.86 2.59 -2.60
CA LYS A 35 -12.79 1.50 -2.93
C LYS A 35 -14.11 1.62 -2.18
N ALA A 36 -14.08 1.98 -0.89
CA ALA A 36 -15.29 2.18 -0.10
C ALA A 36 -16.15 3.35 -0.59
N HIS A 37 -15.55 4.33 -1.27
CA HIS A 37 -16.25 5.46 -1.89
C HIS A 37 -16.58 5.22 -3.37
N GLY A 38 -16.44 3.99 -3.87
CA GLY A 38 -16.74 3.63 -5.26
C GLY A 38 -15.72 4.13 -6.29
N GLY A 39 -14.53 4.52 -5.84
CA GLY A 39 -13.41 4.88 -6.72
C GLY A 39 -12.51 3.68 -7.05
N GLU A 40 -11.58 3.91 -7.97
CA GLU A 40 -10.58 2.93 -8.43
C GLU A 40 -9.20 3.61 -8.49
N ILE A 41 -8.14 2.87 -8.12
CA ILE A 41 -6.73 3.28 -8.15
C ILE A 41 -5.95 2.32 -9.05
#